data_AF-A0A924AZ15-F1
#
_entry.id   AF-A0A924AZ15-F1
#
_cell.length_a   1.000
_cell.length_b   1.000
_cell.length_c   1.000
_cell.angle_alpha   90.00
_cell.angle_beta   90.00
_cell.angle_gamma   90.00
#
_symmetry.space_group_name_H-M   'P 1'
#
loop_
_entity.id
_entity.type
_entity.pdbx_description
1 polymer ?
#
loop_
_entity_poly.entity_id
_entity_poly.type
_entity_poly.pdbx_seq_one_letter_code
_entity_poly.pdbx_strand_id
1 'polypeptide(L)'
;MSVFIFKASPSWGFSISRTQSYIEIANTKELWNDPQWIKLGHYEKGWFSYSSPFSQGLFLSEQGPVNPKKELLKTIESLFSENIDPQTSKDPDQHLQCLYLARTKWLVKVLKVDPEDHMPCEFITKWKKNLNVRSVALIFAAADMGNTSSSYGHTFLKIINPENAKNKD
;
A
#
# COMPACT_ATOMS: atom_id res chain seq x y z
N MET A 1 16.53 -52.23 -31.18
CA MET A 1 15.40 -51.55 -30.52
C MET A 1 15.96 -50.82 -29.31
N SER A 2 16.18 -49.51 -29.42
CA SER A 2 16.65 -48.68 -28.30
C SER A 2 15.47 -47.91 -27.73
N VAL A 3 15.10 -48.22 -26.49
CA VAL A 3 14.06 -47.51 -25.75
C VAL A 3 14.72 -46.26 -25.13
N PHE A 4 14.29 -45.08 -25.57
CA PHE A 4 14.65 -43.82 -24.92
C PHE A 4 13.64 -43.55 -23.80
N ILE A 5 14.10 -43.62 -22.54
CA ILE A 5 13.32 -43.17 -21.38
C ILE A 5 13.60 -41.68 -21.20
N PHE A 6 12.65 -40.84 -21.62
CA PHE A 6 12.63 -39.43 -21.21
C PHE A 6 12.27 -39.37 -19.72
N LYS A 7 13.24 -39.04 -18.87
CA LYS A 7 12.93 -38.58 -17.51
C LYS A 7 12.20 -37.25 -17.63
N ALA A 8 10.91 -37.23 -17.33
CA ALA A 8 10.17 -36.00 -17.14
C ALA A 8 10.82 -35.23 -15.98
N SER A 9 11.42 -34.09 -16.28
CA SER A 9 11.88 -33.13 -15.28
C SER A 9 10.65 -32.65 -14.50
N PRO A 10 10.73 -32.53 -13.16
CA PRO A 10 9.62 -32.03 -12.38
C PRO A 10 9.34 -30.59 -12.83
N SER A 11 8.17 -30.41 -13.42
CA SER A 11 7.68 -29.10 -13.79
C SER A 11 7.60 -28.24 -12.54
N TRP A 12 8.28 -27.09 -12.59
CA TRP A 12 8.04 -25.94 -11.73
C TRP A 12 6.64 -25.40 -12.06
N GLY A 13 5.60 -26.13 -11.66
CA GLY A 13 4.20 -25.86 -12.01
C GLY A 13 3.44 -25.10 -10.93
N PHE A 14 4.08 -24.73 -9.82
CA PHE A 14 3.38 -24.20 -8.64
C PHE A 14 3.65 -22.71 -8.34
N SER A 15 4.62 -22.05 -8.99
CA SER A 15 5.13 -20.72 -8.61
C SER A 15 4.85 -19.57 -9.62
N ILE A 16 3.75 -19.63 -10.36
CA ILE A 16 3.20 -18.47 -11.10
C ILE A 16 1.73 -18.25 -10.68
N SER A 17 1.20 -19.15 -9.85
CA SER A 17 -0.23 -19.30 -9.63
C SER A 17 -0.80 -18.25 -8.68
N ARG A 18 -0.01 -17.74 -7.72
CA ARG A 18 -0.56 -16.95 -6.60
C ARG A 18 -0.77 -15.49 -6.97
N THR A 19 0.25 -14.81 -7.51
CA THR A 19 0.09 -13.43 -8.02
C THR A 19 -1.00 -13.36 -9.09
N GLN A 20 -1.07 -14.38 -9.96
CA GLN A 20 -2.11 -14.46 -10.99
C GLN A 20 -3.51 -14.61 -10.39
N SER A 21 -3.66 -15.37 -9.29
CA SER A 21 -4.93 -15.49 -8.58
C SER A 21 -5.41 -14.15 -8.00
N TYR A 22 -4.49 -13.34 -7.47
CA TYR A 22 -4.79 -12.00 -6.96
C TYR A 22 -5.24 -11.05 -8.09
N ILE A 23 -4.57 -11.11 -9.24
CA ILE A 23 -4.97 -10.34 -10.43
C ILE A 23 -6.37 -10.76 -10.90
N GLU A 24 -6.68 -12.06 -10.90
CA GLU A 24 -7.98 -12.56 -11.30
C GLU A 24 -9.11 -12.09 -10.38
N ILE A 25 -8.89 -12.13 -9.06
CA ILE A 25 -9.82 -11.57 -8.07
C ILE A 25 -10.01 -10.06 -8.31
N ALA A 26 -8.92 -9.33 -8.60
CA ALA A 26 -8.97 -7.90 -8.86
C ALA A 26 -9.76 -7.56 -10.13
N ASN A 27 -9.62 -8.37 -11.19
CA ASN A 27 -10.39 -8.25 -12.43
C ASN A 27 -11.86 -8.58 -12.22
N THR A 28 -12.17 -9.70 -11.57
CA THR A 28 -13.53 -10.16 -11.33
C THR A 28 -14.34 -9.14 -10.52
N LYS A 29 -13.71 -8.49 -9.53
CA LYS A 29 -14.35 -7.50 -8.67
C LYS A 29 -14.22 -6.06 -9.19
N GLU A 30 -13.53 -5.86 -10.31
CA GLU A 30 -13.19 -4.54 -10.84
C GLU A 30 -12.63 -3.59 -9.77
N LEU A 31 -11.67 -4.07 -8.98
CA LEU A 31 -11.17 -3.35 -7.80
C LEU A 31 -10.59 -1.96 -8.11
N TRP A 32 -10.28 -1.67 -9.37
CA TRP A 32 -9.85 -0.34 -9.80
C TRP A 32 -10.95 0.73 -9.72
N ASN A 33 -12.22 0.32 -9.60
CA ASN A 33 -13.35 1.21 -9.36
C ASN A 33 -13.67 1.39 -7.86
N ASP A 34 -12.96 0.68 -6.96
CA ASP A 34 -13.21 0.74 -5.52
C ASP A 34 -12.92 2.16 -4.98
N PRO A 35 -13.84 2.79 -4.23
CA PRO A 35 -13.63 4.14 -3.72
C PRO A 35 -12.39 4.31 -2.83
N GLN A 36 -11.97 3.25 -2.12
CA GLN A 36 -10.73 3.27 -1.34
C GLN A 36 -9.52 3.25 -2.26
N TRP A 37 -9.54 2.46 -3.34
CA TRP A 37 -8.47 2.46 -4.34
C TRP A 37 -8.32 3.82 -5.02
N ILE A 38 -9.44 4.42 -5.44
CA ILE A 38 -9.47 5.76 -6.03
C ILE A 38 -8.80 6.79 -5.10
N LYS A 39 -9.11 6.73 -3.79
CA LYS A 39 -8.49 7.61 -2.78
C LYS A 39 -7.01 7.32 -2.56
N LEU A 40 -6.59 6.05 -2.52
CA LEU A 40 -5.20 5.65 -2.36
C LEU A 40 -4.30 6.11 -3.52
N GLY A 41 -4.87 6.27 -4.72
CA GLY A 41 -4.18 6.83 -5.88
C GLY A 41 -4.41 8.35 -6.08
N HIS A 42 -5.11 9.02 -5.16
CA HIS A 42 -5.48 10.44 -5.29
C HIS A 42 -6.15 10.78 -6.64
N TYR A 43 -6.95 9.86 -7.16
CA TYR A 43 -7.60 10.05 -8.45
C TYR A 43 -8.82 10.96 -8.32
N GLU A 44 -8.87 11.94 -9.21
CA GLU A 44 -10.05 12.75 -9.47
C GLU A 44 -10.83 12.15 -10.64
N LYS A 45 -12.16 12.10 -10.48
CA LYS A 45 -13.04 11.56 -11.51
C LYS A 45 -13.41 12.68 -12.49
N GLY A 46 -12.94 12.55 -13.73
CA GLY A 46 -13.46 13.29 -14.87
C GLY A 46 -14.75 12.68 -15.40
N TRP A 47 -15.28 13.23 -16.50
CA TRP A 47 -16.53 12.75 -17.10
C TRP A 47 -16.45 11.29 -17.56
N PHE A 48 -15.31 10.89 -18.13
CA PHE A 48 -15.07 9.53 -18.64
C PHE A 48 -13.68 8.99 -18.27
N SER A 49 -12.99 9.64 -17.34
CA SER A 49 -11.60 9.33 -17.02
C SER A 49 -11.31 9.52 -15.53
N TYR A 50 -10.18 8.98 -15.10
CA TYR A 50 -9.57 9.28 -13.82
C TYR A 50 -8.21 9.92 -14.06
N SER A 51 -7.87 10.91 -13.25
CA SER A 51 -6.54 11.53 -13.26
C SER A 51 -6.09 11.88 -11.87
N SER A 52 -4.85 11.59 -11.54
CA SER A 52 -4.21 12.05 -10.31
C SER A 52 -3.41 13.33 -10.58
N PRO A 53 -3.43 14.32 -9.67
CA PRO A 53 -2.58 15.51 -9.79
C PRO A 53 -1.09 15.20 -9.55
N PHE A 54 -0.77 14.03 -8.96
CA PHE A 54 0.59 13.56 -8.77
C PHE A 54 1.08 12.79 -10.00
N SER A 55 2.34 13.00 -10.40
CA SER A 55 2.95 12.34 -11.56
C SER A 55 4.23 11.56 -11.24
N GLN A 56 4.87 11.79 -10.09
CA GLN A 56 6.12 11.15 -9.69
C GLN A 56 6.06 10.62 -8.25
N GLY A 57 6.77 9.54 -7.96
CA GLY A 57 6.92 8.95 -6.63
C GLY A 57 5.70 8.16 -6.09
N LEU A 58 4.48 8.46 -6.57
CA LEU A 58 3.26 7.79 -6.11
C LEU A 58 2.89 6.54 -6.92
N PHE A 59 3.27 6.46 -8.19
CA PHE A 59 2.80 5.44 -9.13
C PHE A 59 3.88 4.40 -9.45
N LEU A 60 3.46 3.13 -9.51
CA LEU A 60 4.28 2.00 -9.92
C LEU A 60 4.16 1.70 -11.41
N SER A 61 3.04 2.09 -12.03
CA SER A 61 2.82 2.05 -13.47
C SER A 61 3.11 3.39 -14.11
N GLU A 62 3.76 3.39 -15.28
CA GLU A 62 3.98 4.60 -16.08
C GLU A 62 2.65 5.28 -16.47
N GLN A 63 1.59 4.49 -16.67
CA GLN A 63 0.25 5.00 -16.95
C GLN A 63 -0.59 5.17 -15.69
N GLY A 64 -0.01 4.95 -14.52
CA GLY A 64 -0.69 4.99 -13.23
C GLY A 64 -1.45 6.29 -12.99
N PRO A 65 -0.89 7.49 -13.27
CA PRO A 65 -1.58 8.76 -13.02
C PRO A 65 -2.92 8.91 -13.74
N VAL A 66 -3.15 8.23 -14.86
CA VAL A 66 -4.36 8.36 -15.69
C VAL A 66 -5.14 7.05 -15.85
N ASN A 67 -4.68 5.96 -15.22
CA ASN A 67 -5.28 4.65 -15.36
C ASN A 67 -5.22 3.87 -14.03
N PRO A 68 -6.27 4.00 -13.19
CA PRO A 68 -6.36 3.29 -11.91
C PRO A 68 -6.26 1.77 -12.05
N LYS A 69 -6.72 1.22 -13.17
CA LYS A 69 -6.62 -0.22 -13.46
C LYS A 69 -5.19 -0.65 -13.68
N LYS A 70 -4.45 0.04 -14.55
CA LYS A 70 -3.04 -0.28 -14.80
C LYS A 70 -2.17 -0.08 -13.56
N GLU A 71 -2.47 0.94 -12.75
CA GLU A 71 -1.77 1.12 -11.47
C GLU A 71 -2.06 -0.02 -10.50
N LEU A 72 -3.32 -0.47 -10.40
CA LEU A 72 -3.71 -1.53 -9.48
C LEU A 72 -3.01 -2.84 -9.83
N LEU A 73 -3.07 -3.23 -11.11
CA LEU A 73 -2.46 -4.48 -11.57
C LEU A 73 -0.95 -4.46 -11.36
N LYS A 74 -0.29 -3.33 -11.70
CA LYS A 74 1.14 -3.17 -11.46
C LYS A 74 1.49 -3.19 -9.97
N THR A 75 0.63 -2.61 -9.14
CA THR A 75 0.78 -2.68 -7.67
C THR A 75 0.70 -4.12 -7.18
N ILE A 76 -0.27 -4.91 -7.62
CA ILE A 76 -0.39 -6.33 -7.22
C ILE A 76 0.84 -7.12 -7.65
N GLU A 77 1.26 -6.97 -8.91
CA GLU A 77 2.48 -7.61 -9.44
C GLU A 77 3.72 -7.25 -8.61
N SER A 78 3.91 -5.96 -8.33
CA SER A 78 5.08 -5.45 -7.62
C SER A 78 5.09 -5.80 -6.13
N LEU A 79 3.93 -5.87 -5.48
CA LEU A 79 3.83 -6.18 -4.06
C LEU A 79 3.89 -7.67 -3.76
N PHE A 80 3.46 -8.53 -4.68
CA PHE A 80 3.32 -9.97 -4.45
C PHE A 80 4.04 -10.79 -5.52
N SER A 81 5.15 -10.27 -6.06
CA SER A 81 5.98 -10.99 -7.04
C SER A 81 6.74 -12.14 -6.36
N GLU A 82 6.75 -13.30 -7.00
CA GLU A 82 7.33 -14.53 -6.46
C GLU A 82 8.87 -14.53 -6.40
N ASN A 83 9.53 -13.56 -7.06
CA ASN A 83 11.00 -13.46 -7.07
C ASN A 83 11.59 -12.85 -5.79
N ILE A 84 10.75 -12.44 -4.84
CA ILE A 84 11.18 -11.83 -3.59
C ILE A 84 10.62 -12.65 -2.44
N ASP A 85 11.45 -13.56 -1.92
CA ASP A 85 11.09 -14.35 -0.75
C ASP A 85 11.23 -13.48 0.52
N PRO A 86 10.14 -13.32 1.31
CA PRO A 86 10.15 -12.56 2.54
C PRO A 86 11.22 -12.98 3.55
N GLN A 87 11.61 -14.26 3.54
CA GLN A 87 12.57 -14.84 4.49
C GLN A 87 14.03 -14.66 4.06
N THR A 88 14.28 -14.47 2.77
CA THR A 88 15.65 -14.39 2.22
C THR A 88 16.00 -13.01 1.65
N SER A 89 15.05 -12.06 1.68
CA SER A 89 15.32 -10.66 1.32
C SER A 89 16.41 -10.07 2.22
N LYS A 90 17.47 -9.53 1.59
CA LYS A 90 18.59 -8.87 2.31
C LYS A 90 18.16 -7.62 3.06
N ASP A 91 17.10 -6.96 2.59
CA ASP A 91 16.51 -5.79 3.24
C ASP A 91 14.97 -5.83 3.10
N PRO A 92 14.28 -6.54 4.00
CA PRO A 92 12.82 -6.67 3.97
C PRO A 92 12.08 -5.33 4.05
N ASP A 93 12.66 -4.31 4.71
CA ASP A 93 12.04 -3.00 4.91
C ASP A 93 12.03 -2.15 3.62
N GLN A 94 12.93 -2.43 2.67
CA GLN A 94 12.92 -1.80 1.34
C GLN A 94 11.91 -2.45 0.38
N HIS A 95 11.23 -3.51 0.81
CA HIS A 95 10.21 -4.13 -0.02
C HIS A 95 9.03 -3.19 -0.24
N LEU A 96 8.44 -3.24 -1.43
CA LEU A 96 7.33 -2.37 -1.79
C LEU A 96 6.12 -2.55 -0.87
N GLN A 97 5.93 -3.74 -0.26
CA GLN A 97 4.89 -3.94 0.75
C GLN A 97 5.07 -3.03 1.96
N CYS A 98 6.31 -2.75 2.36
CA CYS A 98 6.69 -1.90 3.47
C CYS A 98 6.73 -0.42 3.10
N LEU A 99 6.97 -0.10 1.82
CA LEU A 99 6.94 1.28 1.31
C LEU A 99 5.51 1.76 1.00
N TYR A 100 4.65 0.88 0.47
CA TYR A 100 3.26 1.18 0.09
C TYR A 100 2.24 0.67 1.11
N LEU A 101 2.49 0.88 2.40
CA LEU A 101 1.72 0.30 3.53
C LEU A 101 0.20 0.40 3.40
N ALA A 102 -0.31 1.55 2.96
CA ALA A 102 -1.75 1.77 2.84
C ALA A 102 -2.36 0.89 1.73
N ARG A 103 -1.66 0.75 0.59
CA ARG A 103 -2.07 -0.14 -0.50
C ARG A 103 -1.92 -1.60 -0.11
N THR A 104 -0.81 -1.98 0.51
CA THR A 104 -0.58 -3.33 1.02
C THR A 104 -1.70 -3.75 1.98
N LYS A 105 -1.99 -2.91 2.99
CA LYS A 105 -3.04 -3.20 3.97
C LYS A 105 -4.41 -3.37 3.32
N TRP A 106 -4.73 -2.53 2.34
CA TRP A 106 -5.99 -2.63 1.60
C TRP A 106 -6.04 -3.91 0.75
N LEU A 107 -4.98 -4.19 -0.03
CA LEU A 107 -4.88 -5.36 -0.90
C LEU A 107 -4.95 -6.68 -0.13
N VAL A 108 -4.21 -6.80 0.99
CA VAL A 108 -4.28 -7.97 1.88
C VAL A 108 -5.73 -8.27 2.29
N LYS A 109 -6.51 -7.24 2.61
CA LYS A 109 -7.91 -7.37 3.00
C LYS A 109 -8.81 -7.78 1.82
N VAL A 110 -8.73 -7.09 0.68
CA VAL A 110 -9.70 -7.27 -0.43
C VAL A 110 -9.42 -8.50 -1.29
N LEU A 111 -8.14 -8.90 -1.37
CA LEU A 111 -7.69 -10.09 -2.09
C LEU A 111 -7.63 -11.35 -1.20
N LYS A 112 -7.66 -11.20 0.13
CA LYS A 112 -7.42 -12.28 1.10
C LYS A 112 -6.06 -12.94 0.88
N VAL A 113 -5.01 -12.10 0.87
CA VAL A 113 -3.62 -12.54 0.65
C VAL A 113 -3.21 -13.57 1.71
N ASP A 114 -2.52 -14.62 1.27
CA ASP A 114 -2.03 -15.67 2.15
C ASP A 114 -0.93 -15.13 3.09
N PRO A 115 -0.88 -15.56 4.36
CA PRO A 115 0.12 -15.09 5.32
C PRO A 115 1.58 -15.29 4.87
N GLU A 116 1.81 -16.27 4.00
CA GLU A 116 3.11 -16.62 3.41
C GLU A 116 3.66 -15.50 2.52
N ASP A 117 2.77 -14.68 1.94
CA ASP A 117 3.12 -13.58 1.04
C ASP A 117 3.29 -12.25 1.80
N HIS A 118 3.19 -12.25 3.13
CA HIS A 118 3.36 -11.04 3.94
C HIS A 118 4.83 -10.77 4.24
N MET A 119 5.29 -9.56 3.92
CA MET A 119 6.63 -9.13 4.32
C MET A 119 6.69 -8.74 5.81
N PRO A 120 7.73 -9.18 6.54
CA PRO A 120 7.99 -8.73 7.89
C PRO A 120 8.59 -7.31 7.87
N CYS A 121 7.74 -6.28 7.81
CA CYS A 121 8.16 -4.87 7.86
C CYS A 121 8.60 -4.48 9.29
N GLU A 122 9.80 -4.88 9.68
CA GLU A 122 10.36 -4.66 11.02
C GLU A 122 10.49 -3.19 11.38
N PHE A 123 10.96 -2.35 10.45
CA PHE A 123 11.11 -0.91 10.67
C PHE A 123 9.80 -0.28 11.11
N ILE A 124 8.71 -0.59 10.41
CA ILE A 124 7.37 -0.07 10.71
C ILE A 124 6.86 -0.60 12.05
N THR A 125 7.14 -1.87 12.35
CA THR A 125 6.77 -2.47 13.63
C THR A 125 7.48 -1.80 14.80
N LYS A 126 8.80 -1.57 14.67
CA LYS A 126 9.62 -0.84 15.65
C LYS A 126 9.17 0.62 15.76
N TRP A 127 8.93 1.31 14.65
CA TRP A 127 8.45 2.68 14.63
C TRP A 127 7.11 2.84 15.33
N LYS A 128 6.12 1.97 15.07
CA LYS A 128 4.83 1.96 15.77
C LYS A 128 4.99 1.72 17.26
N LYS A 129 5.86 0.79 17.66
CA LYS A 129 6.16 0.52 19.07
C LYS A 129 6.76 1.75 19.75
N ASN A 130 7.71 2.41 19.09
CA ASN A 130 8.39 3.60 19.61
C ASN A 130 7.45 4.81 19.72
N LEU A 131 6.52 4.98 18.78
CA LEU A 131 5.48 6.01 18.89
C LEU A 131 4.65 5.87 20.18
N ASN A 132 4.40 4.61 20.61
CA ASN A 132 3.72 4.28 21.86
C ASN A 132 2.42 5.08 22.10
N VAL A 133 1.60 5.19 21.04
CA VAL A 133 0.40 6.04 21.03
C VAL A 133 -0.63 5.51 22.01
N ARG A 134 -1.11 6.37 22.91
CA ARG A 134 -2.19 6.10 23.86
C ARG A 134 -3.52 6.68 23.41
N SER A 135 -3.49 7.87 22.81
CA SER A 135 -4.67 8.56 22.31
C SER A 135 -4.31 9.55 21.22
N VAL A 136 -5.33 10.07 20.56
CA VAL A 136 -5.19 11.12 19.53
C VAL A 136 -6.18 12.22 19.87
N ALA A 137 -5.75 13.47 19.77
CA ALA A 137 -6.60 14.65 19.92
C ALA A 137 -6.63 15.45 18.63
N LEU A 138 -7.81 15.96 18.28
CA LEU A 138 -7.99 16.93 17.20
C LEU A 138 -8.13 18.32 17.85
N ILE A 139 -7.14 19.18 17.62
CA ILE A 139 -7.06 20.50 18.25
C ILE A 139 -7.44 21.55 17.20
N PHE A 140 -8.42 22.39 17.54
CA PHE A 140 -8.84 23.52 16.73
C PHE A 140 -8.30 24.80 17.36
N ALA A 141 -7.24 25.36 16.75
CA ALA A 141 -6.73 26.67 17.15
C ALA A 141 -7.65 27.75 16.58
N ALA A 142 -8.18 28.61 17.46
CA ALA A 142 -9.08 29.70 17.08
C ALA A 142 -8.37 30.71 16.16
N ALA A 143 -9.18 31.39 15.34
CA ALA A 143 -8.70 32.43 14.45
C ALA A 143 -8.18 33.65 15.23
N ASP A 144 -7.02 34.16 14.84
CA ASP A 144 -6.48 35.44 15.32
C ASP A 144 -6.60 36.49 14.20
N MET A 145 -7.40 37.53 14.44
CA MET A 145 -7.60 38.64 13.49
C MET A 145 -6.42 39.62 13.45
N GLY A 146 -5.50 39.56 14.43
CA GLY A 146 -4.27 40.36 14.46
C GLY A 146 -3.16 39.83 13.56
N ASN A 147 -3.29 38.60 13.05
CA ASN A 147 -2.31 37.97 12.17
C ASN A 147 -3.01 37.30 10.97
N THR A 148 -2.79 37.82 9.77
CA THR A 148 -3.39 37.33 8.52
C THR A 148 -3.08 35.86 8.23
N SER A 149 -1.97 35.33 8.74
CA SER A 149 -1.61 33.91 8.58
C SER A 149 -2.43 32.96 9.47
N SER A 150 -3.14 33.46 10.48
CA SER A 150 -3.91 32.67 11.45
C SER A 150 -5.39 33.05 11.51
N SER A 151 -5.86 33.91 10.61
CA SER A 151 -7.24 34.42 10.62
C SER A 151 -8.32 33.39 10.26
N TYR A 152 -7.93 32.22 9.76
CA TYR A 152 -8.86 31.11 9.47
C TYR A 152 -8.74 29.94 10.47
N GLY A 153 -7.90 30.08 11.49
CA GLY A 153 -7.59 29.01 12.44
C GLY A 153 -6.78 27.87 11.83
N HIS A 154 -6.43 26.88 12.65
CA HIS A 154 -5.71 25.68 12.22
C HIS A 154 -6.27 24.44 12.90
N THR A 155 -6.28 23.33 12.18
CA THR A 155 -6.64 22.02 12.72
C THR A 155 -5.37 21.19 12.85
N PHE A 156 -5.04 20.77 14.07
CA PHE A 156 -3.88 19.93 14.37
C PHE A 156 -4.32 18.55 14.83
N LEU A 157 -3.59 17.52 14.39
CA LEU A 157 -3.73 16.16 14.90
C LEU A 157 -2.60 15.90 15.90
N LYS A 158 -2.91 15.87 17.20
CA LYS A 158 -1.94 15.59 18.26
C LYS A 158 -1.94 14.10 18.58
N ILE A 159 -0.79 13.46 18.38
CA ILE A 159 -0.54 12.07 18.79
C ILE A 159 -0.02 12.10 20.23
N ILE A 160 -0.74 11.45 21.15
CA ILE A 160 -0.44 11.47 22.58
C ILE A 160 0.17 10.14 23.00
N ASN A 161 1.32 10.20 23.66
CA ASN A 161 2.08 9.07 24.19
C ASN A 161 2.44 9.31 25.68
N PRO A 162 3.04 8.36 26.42
CA PRO A 162 3.36 8.55 27.83
C PRO A 162 4.25 9.76 28.12
N GLU A 163 5.13 10.12 27.19
CA GLU A 163 6.12 11.18 27.36
C GLU A 163 5.48 12.57 27.27
N ASN A 164 4.55 12.76 26.34
CA ASN A 164 3.89 14.05 26.11
C ASN A 164 2.48 14.18 26.74
N ALA A 165 1.95 13.12 27.37
CA ALA A 165 0.59 13.11 27.94
C ALA A 165 0.36 14.16 29.04
N LYS A 166 1.42 14.63 29.71
CA LYS A 166 1.33 15.67 30.75
C LYS A 166 1.37 17.10 30.20
N ASN A 167 1.75 17.27 28.93
CA ASN A 167 1.86 18.58 28.29
C ASN A 167 0.49 19.00 27.76
N LYS A 168 -0.13 19.94 28.49
CA LYS A 168 -1.43 20.55 28.18
C LYS A 168 -1.27 21.65 27.12
N ASP A 169 -0.86 21.25 25.92
CA ASP A 169 -1.11 22.04 24.71
C ASP A 169 -2.39 21.55 24.04
#